data_AF-A0A844XPG3-F1
#
_entry.id   AF-A0A844XPG3-F1
#
_cell.length_a   1.000
_cell.length_b   1.000
_cell.length_c   1.000
_cell.angle_alpha   90.00
_cell.angle_beta   90.00
_cell.angle_gamma   90.00
#
_symmetry.space_group_name_H-M   'P 1'
#
loop_
_entity.id
_entity.type
_entity.pdbx_description
1 polymer ?
#
loop_
_entity_poly.entity_id
_entity_poly.type
_entity_poly.pdbx_seq_one_letter_code
_entity_poly.pdbx_strand_id
1 'polypeptide(L)'
;MNKHLLLLPVGLAVTLGGLALAQSAPEGIDLEAIRERAAEHADDAQALSTNVRQRAEALTEDAQAIQAQAQANRAAYADSIKATETDAVLDFDAMIAGQAAAEKASLGGTPRFIAFASLSMPPEALKALVHDMTRAGGVTVLRGFPQGNSEAFKKRLAAIWSTRDAAGSLGIDPRLFRAFNIEAAPSFIMLSTEFSPCDGFDCTSEVPPHDRIAGNISVGEVLETFASGKGPGAELARLHLRQLSREERP
;
A
#
# COMPACT_ATOMS: atom_id res chain seq x y z
N MET A 1 29.78 -29.20 3.37
CA MET A 1 29.73 -28.39 2.13
C MET A 1 29.85 -26.94 2.55
N ASN A 2 31.09 -26.47 2.74
CA ASN A 2 31.39 -25.15 3.31
C ASN A 2 31.53 -24.12 2.19
N LYS A 3 30.72 -23.06 2.21
CA LYS A 3 30.93 -21.85 1.39
C LYS A 3 31.56 -20.79 2.27
N HIS A 4 32.87 -20.58 2.12
CA HIS A 4 33.54 -19.41 2.67
C HIS A 4 33.33 -18.23 1.70
N LEU A 5 32.67 -17.18 2.20
CA LEU A 5 32.46 -15.92 1.52
C LEU A 5 33.77 -15.12 1.58
N LEU A 6 34.40 -14.90 0.43
CA LEU A 6 35.56 -14.03 0.26
C LEU A 6 35.13 -12.57 0.43
N LEU A 7 35.44 -11.98 1.58
CA LEU A 7 35.49 -10.53 1.77
C LEU A 7 36.77 -10.01 1.12
N LEU A 8 36.64 -9.19 0.08
CA LEU A 8 37.72 -8.45 -0.56
C LEU A 8 37.89 -7.11 0.19
N PRO A 9 38.98 -6.89 0.95
CA PRO A 9 39.30 -5.55 1.41
C PRO A 9 40.00 -4.82 0.26
N VAL A 10 39.31 -3.86 -0.36
CA VAL A 10 39.95 -2.87 -1.22
C VAL A 10 40.74 -1.93 -0.29
N GLY A 11 41.94 -2.36 0.08
CA GLY A 11 42.92 -1.51 0.73
C GLY A 11 43.42 -0.51 -0.29
N LEU A 12 42.92 0.72 -0.23
CA LEU A 12 43.45 1.83 -1.01
C LEU A 12 44.84 2.16 -0.46
N ALA A 13 45.87 1.58 -1.07
CA ALA A 13 47.25 1.84 -0.74
C ALA A 13 47.60 3.30 -1.10
N VAL A 14 47.54 4.18 -0.10
CA VAL A 14 48.23 5.47 -0.16
C VAL A 14 49.72 5.18 -0.08
N THR A 15 50.38 5.08 -1.23
CA THR A 15 51.84 4.96 -1.29
C THR A 15 52.45 6.27 -0.82
N LEU A 16 52.98 6.26 0.41
CA LEU A 16 53.94 7.22 0.92
C LEU A 16 55.11 7.33 -0.07
N GLY A 17 55.12 8.40 -0.87
CA GLY A 17 56.24 8.76 -1.73
C GLY A 17 57.40 9.29 -0.89
N GLY A 18 58.23 8.38 -0.39
CA GLY A 18 59.46 8.72 0.33
C GLY A 18 60.46 7.58 0.25
N LEU A 19 61.64 7.90 -0.28
CA LEU A 19 62.88 7.09 -0.32
C LEU A 19 63.01 6.06 -1.46
N ALA A 20 63.40 6.55 -2.64
CA ALA A 20 64.60 6.11 -3.37
C ALA A 20 64.53 6.56 -4.85
N LEU A 21 65.12 7.72 -5.18
CA LEU A 21 65.45 8.06 -6.58
C LEU A 21 66.94 8.42 -6.64
N ALA A 22 67.78 7.38 -6.59
CA ALA A 22 69.16 7.44 -7.00
C ALA A 22 69.35 6.42 -8.11
N GLN A 23 68.86 6.75 -9.31
CA GLN A 23 69.27 6.13 -10.57
C GLN A 23 68.78 7.00 -11.75
N SER A 24 69.72 7.77 -12.30
CA SER A 24 69.77 8.36 -13.66
C SER A 24 68.51 9.04 -14.20
N ALA A 25 68.52 10.38 -14.18
CA ALA A 25 67.64 11.20 -15.02
C ALA A 25 68.10 11.13 -16.50
N PRO A 26 67.19 11.03 -17.48
CA PRO A 26 67.54 11.08 -18.91
C PRO A 26 68.02 12.49 -19.30
N GLU A 27 69.01 12.57 -20.20
CA GLU A 27 69.56 13.84 -20.71
C GLU A 27 68.46 14.64 -21.44
N GLY A 28 68.14 15.82 -20.91
CA GLY A 28 67.10 16.72 -21.45
C GLY A 28 66.10 17.23 -20.40
N ILE A 29 66.14 16.72 -19.17
CA ILE A 29 65.30 17.20 -18.07
C ILE A 29 66.09 18.15 -17.17
N ASP A 30 65.70 19.43 -17.15
CA ASP A 30 66.27 20.44 -16.27
C ASP A 30 65.73 20.28 -14.84
N LEU A 31 66.53 19.62 -13.99
CA LEU A 31 66.19 19.35 -12.60
C LEU A 31 66.09 20.62 -11.75
N GLU A 32 66.77 21.70 -12.14
CA GLU A 32 66.80 22.95 -11.39
C GLU A 32 65.53 23.76 -11.66
N ALA A 33 65.14 23.89 -12.93
CA ALA A 33 63.87 24.50 -13.32
C ALA A 33 62.64 23.72 -12.82
N ILE A 34 62.78 22.43 -12.50
CA ILE A 34 61.74 21.63 -11.84
C ILE A 34 61.69 21.92 -10.34
N ARG A 35 62.84 22.04 -9.66
CA ARG A 35 62.88 22.41 -8.24
C ARG A 35 62.32 23.79 -7.98
N GLU A 36 62.62 24.76 -8.83
CA GLU A 36 62.15 26.14 -8.69
C GLU A 36 60.61 26.21 -8.82
N ARG A 37 60.03 25.57 -9.85
CA ARG A 37 58.57 25.44 -10.00
C ARG A 37 57.93 24.61 -8.89
N ALA A 38 58.60 23.59 -8.37
CA ALA A 38 58.10 22.82 -7.24
C ALA A 38 58.11 23.64 -5.94
N ALA A 39 59.11 24.51 -5.76
CA ALA A 39 59.19 25.43 -4.62
C ALA A 39 58.08 26.49 -4.69
N GLU A 40 57.73 26.97 -5.89
CA GLU A 40 56.64 27.92 -6.11
C GLU A 40 55.26 27.37 -5.67
N HIS A 41 55.05 26.05 -5.77
CA HIS A 41 53.77 25.40 -5.41
C HIS A 41 53.79 24.64 -4.07
N ALA A 42 54.89 24.73 -3.30
CA ALA A 42 55.02 24.01 -2.03
C ALA A 42 53.98 24.46 -1.00
N ASP A 43 53.70 25.77 -0.94
CA ASP A 43 52.72 26.35 -0.01
C ASP A 43 51.29 25.93 -0.36
N ASP A 44 50.94 25.89 -1.65
CA ASP A 44 49.63 25.44 -2.13
C ASP A 44 49.40 23.95 -1.83
N ALA A 45 50.43 23.11 -2.02
CA ALA A 45 50.37 21.70 -1.68
C ALA A 45 50.18 21.48 -0.16
N GLN A 46 50.84 22.30 0.66
CA GLN A 46 50.67 22.26 2.12
C GLN A 46 49.28 22.73 2.55
N ALA A 47 48.75 23.80 1.95
CA ALA A 47 47.39 24.28 2.19
C ALA A 47 46.33 23.23 1.82
N LEU A 48 46.47 22.58 0.66
CA LEU A 48 45.59 21.50 0.23
C LEU A 48 45.64 20.31 1.20
N SER A 49 46.83 19.88 1.60
CA SER A 49 46.99 18.75 2.54
C SER A 49 46.32 19.03 3.89
N THR A 50 46.39 20.27 4.37
CA THR A 50 45.76 20.71 5.61
C THR A 50 44.24 20.70 5.47
N ASN A 51 43.71 21.22 4.35
CA ASN A 51 42.27 21.24 4.10
C ASN A 51 41.68 19.82 3.97
N VAL A 52 42.40 18.91 3.30
CA VAL A 52 41.99 17.50 3.17
C VAL A 52 41.95 16.82 4.53
N ARG A 53 42.95 17.04 5.40
CA ARG A 53 42.95 16.50 6.77
C ARG A 53 41.78 17.02 7.59
N GLN A 54 41.56 18.33 7.62
CA GLN A 54 40.44 18.93 8.34
C GLN A 54 39.08 18.40 7.86
N ARG A 55 38.90 18.23 6.55
CA ARG A 55 37.66 17.65 6.00
C ARG A 55 37.52 16.17 6.35
N ALA A 56 38.61 15.40 6.35
CA ALA A 56 38.58 13.98 6.72
C ALA A 56 38.23 13.80 8.20
N GLU A 57 38.76 14.65 9.08
CA GLU A 57 38.41 14.68 10.50
C GLU A 57 36.93 15.00 10.70
N ALA A 58 36.42 16.08 10.08
CA ALA A 58 35.00 16.45 10.16
C ALA A 58 34.06 15.34 9.65
N LEU A 59 34.39 14.69 8.53
CA LEU A 59 33.60 13.57 8.01
C LEU A 59 33.61 12.35 8.95
N THR A 60 34.71 12.13 9.66
CA THR A 60 34.81 11.04 10.63
C THR A 60 33.95 11.32 11.86
N GLU A 61 33.96 12.56 12.36
CA GLU A 61 33.10 13.00 13.45
C GLU A 61 31.60 12.92 13.07
N ASP A 62 31.23 13.40 11.88
CA ASP A 62 29.86 13.31 11.36
C ASP A 62 29.41 11.86 11.24
N ALA A 63 30.26 10.96 10.73
CA ALA A 63 29.94 9.55 10.62
C ALA A 63 29.69 8.90 12.00
N GLN A 64 30.51 9.24 13.00
CA GLN A 64 30.34 8.78 14.38
C GLN A 64 29.04 9.33 15.00
N ALA A 65 28.72 10.60 14.77
CA ALA A 65 27.50 11.23 15.25
C ALA A 65 26.25 10.59 14.61
N ILE A 66 26.26 10.35 13.29
CA ILE A 66 25.18 9.67 12.58
C ILE A 66 25.01 8.23 13.11
N GLN A 67 26.11 7.52 13.34
CA GLN A 67 26.05 6.16 13.90
C GLN A 67 25.43 6.15 15.30
N ALA A 68 25.87 7.06 16.18
CA ALA A 68 25.33 7.19 17.53
C ALA A 68 23.83 7.55 17.52
N GLN A 69 23.43 8.49 16.65
CA GLN A 69 22.03 8.88 16.50
C GLN A 69 21.18 7.74 15.95
N ALA A 70 21.69 7.00 14.96
CA ALA A 70 20.99 5.82 14.43
C ALA A 70 20.78 4.74 15.50
N GLN A 71 21.79 4.50 16.34
CA GLN A 71 21.67 3.56 17.47
C GLN A 71 20.66 4.04 18.51
N ALA A 72 20.67 5.32 18.87
CA ALA A 72 19.72 5.91 19.80
C ALA A 72 18.27 5.84 19.27
N ASN A 73 18.07 6.20 18.00
CA ASN A 73 16.76 6.10 17.33
C ASN A 73 16.25 4.65 17.29
N ARG A 74 17.15 3.70 17.04
CA ARG A 74 16.81 2.26 17.02
C ARG A 74 16.37 1.78 18.41
N ALA A 75 17.08 2.16 19.46
CA ALA A 75 16.73 1.80 20.84
C ALA A 75 15.37 2.41 21.25
N ALA A 76 15.16 3.69 20.96
CA ALA A 76 13.87 4.35 21.21
C ALA A 76 12.72 3.69 20.45
N TYR A 77 12.94 3.30 19.19
CA TYR A 77 11.95 2.57 18.40
C TYR A 77 11.69 1.16 18.95
N ALA A 78 12.72 0.43 19.36
CA ALA A 78 12.57 -0.89 19.95
C ALA A 78 11.74 -0.86 21.25
N ASP A 79 11.96 0.14 22.12
CA ASP A 79 11.17 0.33 23.34
C ASP A 79 9.69 0.69 23.06
N SER A 80 9.44 1.39 21.93
CA SER A 80 8.07 1.75 21.53
C SER A 80 7.26 0.58 20.95
N ILE A 81 7.95 -0.48 20.51
CA ILE A 81 7.32 -1.66 19.92
C ILE A 81 7.19 -2.74 21.02
N LYS A 82 5.95 -3.09 21.39
CA LYS A 82 5.69 -4.35 22.10
C LYS A 82 5.88 -5.52 21.13
N ALA A 83 7.12 -5.97 20.97
CA ALA A 83 7.40 -7.21 20.26
C ALA A 83 6.82 -8.37 21.07
N THR A 84 5.89 -9.11 20.48
CA THR A 84 5.53 -10.43 21.01
C THR A 84 6.67 -11.34 20.60
N GLU A 85 7.52 -11.76 21.56
CA GLU A 85 8.57 -12.72 21.27
C GLU A 85 7.92 -13.99 20.74
N THR A 86 8.09 -14.24 19.45
CA THR A 86 7.77 -15.50 18.80
C THR A 86 9.09 -16.07 18.34
N ASP A 87 9.43 -17.25 18.82
CA ASP A 87 10.67 -17.99 18.51
C ASP A 87 10.66 -18.56 17.07
N ALA A 88 9.86 -17.94 16.18
CA ALA A 88 9.67 -18.39 14.82
C ALA A 88 10.76 -17.79 13.93
N VAL A 89 11.67 -18.64 13.45
CA VAL A 89 12.43 -18.43 12.21
C VAL A 89 11.47 -17.82 11.20
N LEU A 90 11.76 -16.61 10.71
CA LEU A 90 10.94 -15.83 9.77
C LEU A 90 10.05 -16.73 8.90
N ASP A 91 8.82 -16.96 9.37
CA ASP A 91 7.91 -17.89 8.74
C ASP A 91 7.20 -17.11 7.64
N PHE A 92 7.75 -17.22 6.43
CA PHE A 92 7.20 -16.57 5.25
C PHE A 92 5.76 -17.03 4.97
N ASP A 93 5.39 -18.26 5.35
CA ASP A 93 4.03 -18.75 5.21
C ASP A 93 3.11 -18.08 6.24
N ALA A 94 3.56 -17.89 7.49
CA ALA A 94 2.83 -17.09 8.47
C ALA A 94 2.74 -15.60 8.08
N MET A 95 3.74 -15.06 7.39
CA MET A 95 3.71 -13.69 6.89
C MET A 95 2.72 -13.53 5.73
N ILE A 96 2.68 -14.49 4.80
CA ILE A 96 1.68 -14.54 3.71
C ILE A 96 0.29 -14.75 4.28
N ALA A 97 0.13 -15.65 5.25
CA ALA A 97 -1.14 -15.87 5.95
C ALA A 97 -1.57 -14.62 6.74
N GLY A 98 -0.62 -13.92 7.37
CA GLY A 98 -0.83 -12.65 8.06
C GLY A 98 -1.24 -11.53 7.12
N GLN A 99 -0.65 -11.46 5.91
CA GLN A 99 -1.09 -10.54 4.87
C GLN A 99 -2.47 -10.91 4.33
N ALA A 100 -2.76 -12.19 4.07
CA ALA A 100 -4.09 -12.63 3.65
C ALA A 100 -5.16 -12.36 4.73
N ALA A 101 -4.80 -12.51 6.01
CA ALA A 101 -5.67 -12.18 7.13
C ALA A 101 -5.85 -10.67 7.29
N ALA A 102 -4.80 -9.87 7.08
CA ALA A 102 -4.86 -8.41 7.08
C ALA A 102 -5.66 -7.87 5.86
N GLU A 103 -5.51 -8.50 4.69
CA GLU A 103 -6.33 -8.22 3.50
C GLU A 103 -7.80 -8.53 3.77
N LYS A 104 -8.10 -9.70 4.38
CA LYS A 104 -9.47 -10.06 4.80
C LYS A 104 -10.02 -9.11 5.87
N ALA A 105 -9.19 -8.67 6.81
CA ALA A 105 -9.57 -7.68 7.82
C ALA A 105 -9.81 -6.29 7.19
N SER A 106 -9.05 -5.92 6.16
CA SER A 106 -9.27 -4.68 5.40
C SER A 106 -10.59 -4.69 4.62
N LEU A 107 -11.08 -5.88 4.23
CA LEU A 107 -12.42 -6.06 3.65
C LEU A 107 -13.53 -6.00 4.71
N GLY A 108 -13.20 -6.10 6.01
CA GLY A 108 -14.17 -6.15 7.11
C GLY A 108 -14.49 -4.81 7.79
N GLY A 109 -13.71 -3.74 7.56
CA GLY A 109 -13.83 -2.46 8.28
C GLY A 109 -15.04 -1.61 7.92
N THR A 110 -15.41 -1.56 6.65
CA THR A 110 -16.71 -1.09 6.14
C THR A 110 -16.81 -1.52 4.67
N PRO A 111 -18.01 -1.82 4.16
CA PRO A 111 -18.14 -2.36 2.83
C PRO A 111 -17.83 -1.30 1.78
N ARG A 112 -16.68 -1.45 1.12
CA ARG A 112 -16.21 -0.57 0.03
C ARG A 112 -16.84 -0.90 -1.31
N PHE A 113 -17.39 -2.12 -1.46
CA PHE A 113 -18.17 -2.55 -2.61
C PHE A 113 -19.66 -2.59 -2.26
N ILE A 114 -20.43 -1.72 -2.91
CA ILE A 114 -21.84 -1.48 -2.60
C ILE A 114 -22.69 -1.67 -3.85
N ALA A 115 -23.68 -2.56 -3.78
CA ALA A 115 -24.72 -2.70 -4.79
C ALA A 115 -26.01 -2.03 -4.34
N PHE A 116 -26.51 -1.10 -5.12
CA PHE A 116 -27.77 -0.40 -4.93
C PHE A 116 -28.88 -1.17 -5.63
N ALA A 117 -29.79 -1.73 -4.84
CA ALA A 117 -30.91 -2.52 -5.34
C ALA A 117 -32.25 -1.83 -5.08
N SER A 118 -33.30 -2.31 -5.76
CA SER A 118 -34.67 -1.86 -5.57
C SER A 118 -35.62 -3.04 -5.53
N LEU A 119 -36.69 -2.93 -4.75
CA LEU A 119 -37.76 -3.93 -4.73
C LEU A 119 -38.64 -3.93 -5.99
N SER A 120 -38.45 -2.95 -6.88
CA SER A 120 -39.03 -2.99 -8.23
C SER A 120 -38.35 -4.04 -9.13
N MET A 121 -37.19 -4.56 -8.74
CA MET A 121 -36.50 -5.63 -9.46
C MET A 121 -37.27 -6.97 -9.33
N PRO A 122 -37.11 -7.89 -10.31
CA PRO A 122 -37.60 -9.25 -10.19
C PRO A 122 -37.00 -9.97 -8.96
N PRO A 123 -37.79 -10.78 -8.24
CA PRO A 123 -37.33 -11.55 -7.07
C PRO A 123 -36.05 -12.37 -7.30
N GLU A 124 -35.98 -13.08 -8.43
CA GLU A 124 -34.83 -13.93 -8.77
C GLU A 124 -33.56 -13.10 -9.01
N ALA A 125 -33.67 -11.96 -9.69
CA ALA A 125 -32.54 -11.07 -9.94
C ALA A 125 -32.01 -10.46 -8.63
N LEU A 126 -32.92 -10.08 -7.72
CA LEU A 126 -32.53 -9.56 -6.41
C LEU A 126 -31.85 -10.63 -5.55
N LYS A 127 -32.34 -11.87 -5.58
CA LYS A 127 -31.75 -12.99 -4.86
C LYS A 127 -30.35 -13.32 -5.38
N ALA A 128 -30.18 -13.39 -6.70
CA ALA A 128 -28.88 -13.60 -7.33
C ALA A 128 -27.89 -12.48 -6.97
N LEU A 129 -28.33 -11.22 -7.05
CA LEU A 129 -27.52 -10.06 -6.69
C LEU A 129 -27.02 -10.15 -5.24
N VAL A 130 -27.91 -10.37 -4.27
CA VAL A 130 -27.53 -10.46 -2.85
C VAL A 130 -26.58 -11.63 -2.60
N HIS A 131 -26.85 -12.78 -3.23
CA HIS A 131 -25.99 -13.96 -3.14
C HIS A 131 -24.56 -13.65 -3.65
N ASP A 132 -24.44 -13.12 -4.86
CA ASP A 132 -23.13 -12.87 -5.48
C ASP A 132 -22.38 -11.72 -4.79
N MET A 133 -23.08 -10.71 -4.30
CA MET A 133 -22.49 -9.64 -3.49
C MET A 133 -21.95 -10.18 -2.16
N THR A 134 -22.68 -11.08 -1.50
CA THR A 134 -22.23 -11.73 -0.26
C THR A 134 -20.95 -12.52 -0.49
N ARG A 135 -20.90 -13.29 -1.58
CA ARG A 135 -19.72 -14.07 -1.98
C ARG A 135 -18.51 -13.20 -2.30
N ALA A 136 -18.76 -12.10 -3.02
CA ALA A 136 -17.72 -11.13 -3.34
C ALA A 136 -17.25 -10.34 -2.10
N GLY A 137 -17.90 -10.44 -0.93
CA GLY A 137 -17.55 -9.67 0.26
C GLY A 137 -18.03 -8.21 0.21
N GLY A 138 -19.02 -7.90 -0.62
CA GLY A 138 -19.67 -6.59 -0.67
C GLY A 138 -21.04 -6.61 0.02
N VAL A 139 -21.71 -5.46 0.03
CA VAL A 139 -23.06 -5.32 0.60
C VAL A 139 -24.05 -4.85 -0.44
N THR A 140 -25.29 -5.30 -0.29
CA THR A 140 -26.42 -4.81 -1.08
C THR A 140 -27.24 -3.85 -0.22
N VAL A 141 -27.54 -2.67 -0.74
CA VAL A 141 -28.32 -1.65 -0.03
C VAL A 141 -29.62 -1.36 -0.76
N LEU A 142 -30.69 -1.26 0.02
CA LEU A 142 -32.01 -0.81 -0.45
C LEU A 142 -32.25 0.63 0.02
N ARG A 143 -32.91 1.42 -0.84
CA ARG A 143 -33.25 2.81 -0.53
C ARG A 143 -34.19 2.91 0.67
N GLY A 144 -35.11 1.96 0.81
CA GLY A 144 -36.11 1.96 1.87
C GLY A 144 -37.38 1.23 1.47
N PHE A 145 -38.44 1.52 2.20
CA PHE A 145 -39.74 0.88 2.03
C PHE A 145 -40.48 1.46 0.81
N PRO A 146 -40.95 0.62 -0.13
CA PRO A 146 -41.78 1.10 -1.23
C PRO A 146 -43.06 1.70 -0.65
N GLN A 147 -43.32 2.97 -0.98
CA GLN A 147 -44.49 3.73 -0.53
C GLN A 147 -44.65 3.84 1.01
N GLY A 148 -43.55 3.72 1.77
CA GLY A 148 -43.61 3.82 3.24
C GLY A 148 -44.25 2.62 3.95
N ASN A 149 -44.56 1.53 3.23
CA ASN A 149 -45.20 0.36 3.82
C ASN A 149 -44.16 -0.69 4.25
N SER A 150 -43.90 -0.76 5.55
CA SER A 150 -42.96 -1.70 6.16
C SER A 150 -43.47 -3.16 6.15
N GLU A 151 -44.79 -3.39 6.15
CA GLU A 151 -45.35 -4.73 6.09
C GLU A 151 -45.23 -5.36 4.71
N ALA A 152 -45.52 -4.58 3.67
CA ALA A 152 -45.34 -5.01 2.28
C ALA A 152 -43.88 -5.35 2.00
N PHE A 153 -42.95 -4.56 2.56
CA PHE A 153 -41.52 -4.83 2.51
C PHE A 153 -41.16 -6.15 3.21
N LYS A 154 -41.57 -6.34 4.46
CA LYS A 154 -41.30 -7.58 5.23
C LYS A 154 -41.86 -8.80 4.51
N LYS A 155 -43.08 -8.72 3.98
CA LYS A 155 -43.73 -9.80 3.24
C LYS A 155 -42.95 -10.15 1.97
N ARG A 156 -42.45 -9.15 1.25
CA ARG A 156 -41.68 -9.37 0.02
C ARG A 156 -40.28 -9.91 0.32
N LEU A 157 -39.60 -9.42 1.35
CA LEU A 157 -38.34 -10.01 1.80
C LEU A 157 -38.51 -11.47 2.25
N ALA A 158 -39.54 -11.76 3.06
CA ALA A 158 -39.84 -13.11 3.55
C ALA A 158 -40.21 -14.09 2.41
N ALA A 159 -40.82 -13.58 1.33
CA ALA A 159 -41.11 -14.38 0.14
C ALA A 159 -39.85 -14.72 -0.67
N ILE A 160 -38.81 -13.88 -0.63
CA ILE A 160 -37.56 -14.07 -1.40
C ILE A 160 -36.56 -14.90 -0.59
N TRP A 161 -36.44 -14.64 0.71
CA TRP A 161 -35.54 -15.34 1.62
C TRP A 161 -36.33 -15.99 2.75
N SER A 162 -36.50 -17.31 2.65
CA SER A 162 -37.19 -18.12 3.66
C SER A 162 -36.32 -18.39 4.90
N THR A 163 -35.00 -18.19 4.80
CA THR A 163 -34.01 -18.38 5.88
C THR A 163 -33.25 -17.08 6.12
N ARG A 164 -33.08 -16.70 7.41
CA ARG A 164 -32.44 -15.43 7.83
C ARG A 164 -30.98 -15.30 7.37
N ASP A 165 -30.28 -16.41 7.16
CA ASP A 165 -28.83 -16.41 6.85
C ASP A 165 -28.51 -15.89 5.44
N ALA A 166 -29.47 -15.97 4.50
CA ALA A 166 -29.25 -15.55 3.12
C ALA A 166 -29.37 -14.03 2.88
N ALA A 167 -29.77 -13.27 3.91
CA ALA A 167 -29.95 -11.81 3.84
C ALA A 167 -28.87 -11.02 4.61
N GLY A 168 -27.81 -11.67 5.10
CA GLY A 168 -26.81 -11.06 5.98
C GLY A 168 -26.08 -9.84 5.40
N SER A 169 -26.01 -9.71 4.08
CA SER A 169 -25.38 -8.57 3.38
C SER A 169 -26.38 -7.51 2.90
N LEU A 170 -27.68 -7.65 3.21
CA LEU A 170 -28.73 -6.73 2.79
C LEU A 170 -28.99 -5.64 3.83
N GLY A 171 -28.57 -4.42 3.52
CA GLY A 171 -28.81 -3.22 4.33
C GLY A 171 -29.93 -2.34 3.78
N ILE A 172 -30.46 -1.46 4.64
CA ILE A 172 -31.33 -0.36 4.23
C ILE A 172 -30.64 0.94 4.61
N ASP A 173 -30.21 1.73 3.62
CA ASP A 173 -29.60 3.03 3.86
C ASP A 173 -30.00 4.05 2.78
N PRO A 174 -31.03 4.89 3.01
CA PRO A 174 -31.39 5.95 2.08
C PRO A 174 -30.30 7.02 1.92
N ARG A 175 -29.39 7.17 2.89
CA ARG A 175 -28.35 8.20 2.87
C ARG A 175 -27.30 7.89 1.80
N LEU A 176 -26.95 6.62 1.63
CA LEU A 176 -26.05 6.19 0.53
C LEU A 176 -26.67 6.49 -0.84
N PHE A 177 -27.97 6.25 -1.03
CA PHE A 177 -28.65 6.57 -2.29
C PHE A 177 -28.60 8.08 -2.60
N ARG A 178 -28.77 8.93 -1.58
CA ARG A 178 -28.65 10.39 -1.74
C ARG A 178 -27.21 10.81 -2.02
N ALA A 179 -26.25 10.30 -1.25
CA ALA A 179 -24.84 10.66 -1.35
C ALA A 179 -24.27 10.39 -2.76
N PHE A 180 -24.63 9.26 -3.37
CA PHE A 180 -24.15 8.89 -4.71
C PHE A 180 -25.13 9.24 -5.84
N ASN A 181 -26.19 10.00 -5.54
CA ASN A 181 -27.28 10.34 -6.47
C ASN A 181 -27.75 9.16 -7.35
N ILE A 182 -28.16 8.07 -6.71
CA ILE A 182 -28.54 6.82 -7.39
C ILE A 182 -30.03 6.83 -7.74
N GLU A 183 -30.30 7.04 -9.02
CA GLU A 183 -31.65 7.10 -9.58
C GLU A 183 -32.14 5.77 -10.16
N ALA A 184 -31.21 4.91 -10.62
CA ALA A 184 -31.49 3.63 -11.25
C ALA A 184 -30.91 2.45 -10.46
N ALA A 185 -31.63 1.33 -10.43
CA ALA A 185 -31.18 0.07 -9.83
C ALA A 185 -31.30 -1.08 -10.86
N PRO A 186 -30.34 -2.02 -10.90
CA PRO A 186 -29.15 -2.08 -10.06
C PRO A 186 -28.07 -1.06 -10.47
N SER A 187 -27.38 -0.50 -9.48
CA SER A 187 -26.15 0.28 -9.64
C SER A 187 -25.09 -0.25 -8.70
N PHE A 188 -23.83 -0.23 -9.11
CA PHE A 188 -22.71 -0.72 -8.32
C PHE A 188 -21.69 0.38 -8.14
N ILE A 189 -21.14 0.48 -6.94
CA ILE A 189 -20.11 1.46 -6.59
C ILE A 189 -18.95 0.75 -5.90
N MET A 190 -17.74 1.07 -6.32
CA MET A 190 -16.50 0.68 -5.65
C MET A 190 -15.82 1.93 -5.11
N LEU A 191 -15.68 2.01 -3.78
CA LEU A 191 -15.05 3.13 -3.09
C LEU A 191 -13.55 2.88 -2.90
N SER A 192 -12.71 3.88 -3.10
CA SER A 192 -11.28 3.78 -2.77
C SER A 192 -11.04 3.68 -1.26
N THR A 193 -11.90 4.31 -0.46
CA THR A 193 -11.78 4.43 1.00
C THR A 193 -13.11 4.16 1.67
N GLU A 194 -13.06 3.91 2.98
CA GLU A 194 -14.26 3.82 3.82
C GLU A 194 -15.06 5.12 3.75
N PHE A 195 -16.39 5.01 3.77
CA PHE A 195 -17.30 6.15 3.66
C PHE A 195 -18.55 5.91 4.50
N SER A 196 -18.87 6.89 5.35
CA SER A 196 -20.16 6.98 6.02
C SER A 196 -20.81 8.30 5.64
N PRO A 197 -22.02 8.30 5.05
CA PRO A 197 -22.73 9.52 4.74
C PRO A 197 -23.13 10.23 6.04
N CYS A 198 -23.23 11.56 5.99
CA CYS A 198 -23.61 12.36 7.14
C CYS A 198 -25.10 12.22 7.51
N ASP A 199 -25.38 12.46 8.80
CA ASP A 199 -26.68 12.22 9.43
C ASP A 199 -27.59 13.44 9.56
N GLY A 200 -27.53 14.35 8.58
CA GLY A 200 -28.38 15.54 8.50
C GLY A 200 -29.36 15.51 7.32
N PHE A 201 -30.54 16.12 7.48
CA PHE A 201 -31.47 16.34 6.36
C PHE A 201 -30.89 17.28 5.30
N ASP A 202 -30.10 18.27 5.71
CA ASP A 202 -29.47 19.29 4.84
C ASP A 202 -27.95 19.11 4.71
N CYS A 203 -27.44 17.90 4.96
CA CYS A 203 -26.01 17.64 4.83
C CYS A 203 -25.69 16.96 3.50
N THR A 204 -24.73 17.54 2.78
CA THR A 204 -24.14 16.96 1.57
C THR A 204 -22.84 16.26 1.96
N SER A 205 -22.77 14.94 1.75
CA SER A 205 -21.55 14.19 1.99
C SER A 205 -20.59 14.34 0.82
N GLU A 206 -19.32 14.62 1.09
CA GLU A 206 -18.28 14.56 0.07
C GLU A 206 -17.95 13.09 -0.18
N VAL A 207 -18.29 12.61 -1.38
CA VAL A 207 -18.07 11.22 -1.76
C VAL A 207 -16.59 11.01 -2.12
N PRO A 208 -15.96 9.92 -1.63
CA PRO A 208 -14.58 9.63 -1.99
C PRO A 208 -14.49 9.26 -3.49
N PRO A 209 -13.26 9.26 -4.05
CA PRO A 209 -13.02 8.71 -5.38
C PRO A 209 -13.62 7.31 -5.51
N HIS A 210 -14.44 7.10 -6.53
CA HIS A 210 -15.17 5.85 -6.70
C HIS A 210 -15.39 5.51 -8.17
N ASP A 211 -15.54 4.22 -8.43
CA ASP A 211 -16.01 3.70 -9.70
C ASP A 211 -17.51 3.42 -9.62
N ARG A 212 -18.23 3.66 -10.71
CA ARG A 212 -19.67 3.43 -10.81
C ARG A 212 -20.01 2.73 -12.10
N ILE A 213 -20.91 1.75 -12.01
CA ILE A 213 -21.56 1.14 -13.17
C ILE A 213 -23.04 0.93 -12.85
N ALA A 214 -23.92 1.21 -13.81
CA ALA A 214 -25.35 1.04 -13.66
C ALA A 214 -25.87 0.18 -14.80
N GLY A 215 -26.80 -0.73 -14.49
CA GLY A 215 -27.37 -1.64 -15.47
C GLY A 215 -27.43 -3.09 -14.98
N ASN A 216 -28.21 -3.91 -15.69
CA ASN A 216 -28.39 -5.32 -15.40
C ASN A 216 -27.15 -6.13 -15.83
N ILE A 217 -26.09 -6.07 -15.02
CA ILE A 217 -24.80 -6.73 -15.23
C ILE A 217 -24.52 -7.63 -14.02
N SER A 218 -23.83 -8.75 -14.25
CA SER A 218 -23.42 -9.67 -13.19
C SER A 218 -22.36 -9.06 -12.27
N VAL A 219 -22.31 -9.50 -11.00
CA VAL A 219 -21.30 -8.99 -10.04
C VAL A 219 -19.88 -9.27 -10.52
N GLY A 220 -19.62 -10.44 -11.10
CA GLY A 220 -18.31 -10.79 -11.65
C GLY A 220 -17.88 -9.84 -12.76
N GLU A 221 -18.77 -9.54 -13.71
CA GLU A 221 -18.46 -8.66 -14.84
C GLU A 221 -18.30 -7.20 -14.42
N VAL A 222 -19.04 -6.74 -13.40
CA VAL A 222 -18.81 -5.44 -12.74
C VAL A 222 -17.39 -5.37 -12.17
N LEU A 223 -16.98 -6.40 -11.43
CA LEU A 223 -15.65 -6.45 -10.81
C LEU A 223 -14.53 -6.53 -11.84
N GLU A 224 -14.70 -7.29 -12.92
CA GLU A 224 -13.78 -7.32 -14.06
C GLU A 224 -13.66 -5.97 -14.75
N THR A 225 -14.78 -5.28 -14.93
CA THR A 225 -14.83 -3.94 -15.52
C THR A 225 -14.09 -2.94 -14.64
N PHE A 226 -14.33 -2.94 -13.33
CA PHE A 226 -13.62 -2.07 -12.39
C PHE A 226 -12.12 -2.41 -12.29
N ALA A 227 -11.77 -3.68 -12.26
CA ALA A 227 -10.37 -4.14 -12.21
C ALA A 227 -9.57 -3.76 -13.47
N SER A 228 -10.20 -3.74 -14.64
CA SER A 228 -9.58 -3.39 -15.91
C SER A 228 -9.61 -1.89 -16.23
N GLY A 229 -10.59 -1.16 -15.69
CA GLY A 229 -10.84 0.26 -15.97
C GLY A 229 -9.81 1.25 -15.42
N LYS A 230 -8.85 0.80 -14.60
CA LYS A 230 -7.81 1.63 -13.93
C LYS A 230 -8.39 2.80 -13.10
N GLY A 231 -9.61 2.65 -12.62
CA GLY A 231 -10.27 3.63 -11.75
C GLY A 231 -9.79 3.57 -10.30
N PRO A 232 -10.24 4.51 -9.44
CA PRO A 232 -9.86 4.58 -8.03
C PRO A 232 -10.13 3.30 -7.22
N GLY A 233 -11.11 2.49 -7.63
CA GLY A 233 -11.46 1.22 -6.99
C GLY A 233 -10.82 -0.01 -7.64
N ALA A 234 -9.97 0.13 -8.66
CA ALA A 234 -9.51 -1.00 -9.48
C ALA A 234 -8.74 -2.08 -8.69
N GLU A 235 -7.86 -1.69 -7.76
CA GLU A 235 -7.12 -2.67 -6.93
C GLU A 235 -8.06 -3.42 -5.97
N LEU A 236 -9.04 -2.72 -5.39
CA LEU A 236 -10.04 -3.33 -4.53
C LEU A 236 -10.97 -4.25 -5.31
N ALA A 237 -11.34 -3.88 -6.53
CA ALA A 237 -12.11 -4.74 -7.42
C ALA A 237 -11.39 -6.06 -7.70
N ARG A 238 -10.06 -6.05 -7.88
CA ARG A 238 -9.27 -7.29 -8.02
C ARG A 238 -9.29 -8.16 -6.78
N LEU A 239 -9.30 -7.56 -5.58
CA LEU A 239 -9.42 -8.30 -4.32
C LEU A 239 -10.79 -9.00 -4.24
N HIS A 240 -11.88 -8.26 -4.47
CA HIS A 240 -13.24 -8.80 -4.47
C HIS A 240 -13.45 -9.86 -5.56
N LEU A 241 -12.86 -9.70 -6.75
CA LEU A 241 -12.93 -10.69 -7.83
C LEU A 241 -12.21 -12.01 -7.47
N ARG A 242 -11.06 -11.92 -6.79
CA ARG A 242 -10.34 -13.10 -6.28
C ARG A 242 -11.15 -13.82 -5.20
N GLN A 243 -11.89 -13.10 -4.37
CA GLN A 243 -12.76 -13.70 -3.37
C GLN A 243 -13.92 -14.44 -4.04
N LEU A 244 -14.62 -13.80 -4.98
CA LEU A 244 -15.75 -14.38 -5.70
C LEU A 244 -15.35 -15.69 -6.41
N SER A 245 -14.21 -15.68 -7.12
CA SER A 245 -13.69 -16.85 -7.84
C SER A 245 -13.18 -17.98 -6.95
N ARG A 246 -12.71 -17.67 -5.72
CA ARG A 246 -12.29 -18.72 -4.76
C ARG A 246 -13.46 -19.53 -4.24
N GLU A 247 -14.59 -18.90 -3.96
CA GLU A 247 -15.81 -19.59 -3.55
C GLU A 247 -16.52 -20.33 -4.70
N GLU A 248 -16.12 -20.06 -5.94
CA GLU A 248 -16.61 -20.75 -7.14
C GLU A 248 -15.92 -22.10 -7.38
N ARG A 249 -14.76 -22.34 -6.75
CA ARG A 249 -14.05 -23.63 -6.78
C ARG A 249 -14.57 -24.52 -5.64
N PRO A 250 -15.13 -25.71 -5.96
CA PRO A 250 -15.62 -26.66 -4.95
C PRO A 250 -14.49 -27.26 -4.10
#